data_AF-A0A7X6TDX7-F1
#
_entry.id   AF-A0A7X6TDX7-F1
#
_cell.length_a   1.000
_cell.length_b   1.000
_cell.length_c   1.000
_cell.angle_alpha   90.00
_cell.angle_beta   90.00
_cell.angle_gamma   90.00
#
_symmetry.space_group_name_H-M   'P 1'
#
loop_
_entity.id
_entity.type
_entity.pdbx_description
1 polymer ?
#
loop_
_entity_poly.entity_id
_entity_poly.type
_entity_poly.pdbx_seq_one_letter_code
_entity_poly.pdbx_strand_id
1 'polypeptide(L)' 'RKINLDARDISKSITGDPAKLEFMVDGVLFKPFYNTYGRHSVYLDINLK' A
#
# COMPACT_ATOMS: atom_id res chain seq x y z
N ARG A 1 0.14 10.70 0.86
CA ARG A 1 -0.67 10.33 -0.33
C ARG A 1 -1.97 9.75 0.16
N LYS A 2 -3.11 10.16 -0.41
CA LYS A 2 -4.42 9.63 -0.03
C LYS A 2 -4.64 8.25 -0.68
N ILE A 3 -5.01 7.26 0.11
CA ILE A 3 -5.33 5.89 -0.31
C ILE A 3 -6.75 5.61 0.13
N ASN A 4 -7.60 5.16 -0.79
CA ASN A 4 -8.95 4.73 -0.45
C ASN A 4 -8.97 3.22 -0.23
N LEU A 5 -9.54 2.79 0.90
CA LEU A 5 -9.75 1.38 1.21
C LEU A 5 -11.24 1.15 1.50
N ASP A 6 -11.74 -0.01 1.09
CA ASP A 6 -13.06 -0.49 1.51
C ASP A 6 -13.02 -0.83 3.00
N ALA A 7 -13.85 -0.16 3.81
CA ALA A 7 -13.88 -0.33 5.26
C ALA A 7 -14.43 -1.70 5.69
N ARG A 8 -15.24 -2.35 4.85
CA ARG A 8 -15.84 -3.67 5.13
C ARG A 8 -14.87 -4.80 4.81
N ASP A 9 -13.98 -4.59 3.83
CA ASP A 9 -12.95 -5.56 3.46
C ASP A 9 -11.74 -4.87 2.79
N ILE A 10 -10.78 -4.50 3.63
CA ILE A 10 -9.54 -3.84 3.21
C ILE A 10 -8.75 -4.69 2.21
N SER A 11 -8.81 -6.02 2.34
CA SER A 11 -8.04 -6.96 1.54
C SER A 11 -8.43 -6.88 0.06
N LYS A 12 -9.69 -6.57 -0.25
CA LYS A 12 -10.16 -6.38 -1.64
C LYS A 12 -9.49 -5.21 -2.36
N SER A 13 -9.00 -4.24 -1.59
CA SER A 13 -8.35 -3.05 -2.14
C SER A 13 -6.84 -3.25 -2.35
N ILE A 14 -6.30 -4.42 -2.00
CA ILE A 14 -4.87 -4.74 -2.01
C ILE A 14 -4.65 -5.98 -2.88
N THR A 15 -3.77 -5.86 -3.87
CA THR A 15 -3.35 -6.98 -4.74
C THR A 15 -1.83 -7.03 -4.80
N GLY A 16 -1.22 -8.15 -5.16
CA GLY A 16 0.23 -8.20 -5.27
C GLY A 16 0.85 -9.58 -5.07
N ASP A 17 2.16 -9.60 -4.93
CA ASP A 17 2.98 -10.78 -4.70
C ASP A 17 3.67 -10.69 -3.33
N PRO A 18 3.19 -11.44 -2.32
CA PRO A 18 3.78 -11.44 -1.00
C PRO A 18 5.23 -11.94 -0.98
N ALA A 19 5.61 -12.83 -1.90
CA ALA A 19 6.98 -13.36 -1.96
C ALA A 19 7.98 -12.29 -2.41
N LYS A 20 7.51 -11.31 -3.20
CA LYS A 20 8.31 -10.16 -3.63
C LYS A 20 8.14 -8.93 -2.76
N LEU A 21 7.19 -8.94 -1.82
CA LEU A 21 6.78 -7.79 -1.01
C LEU A 21 6.36 -6.59 -1.89
N GLU A 22 5.69 -6.88 -3.01
CA GLU A 22 5.18 -5.88 -3.95
C GLU A 22 3.66 -5.90 -3.94
N PHE A 23 3.05 -4.74 -3.64
CA PHE A 23 1.62 -4.61 -3.48
C PHE A 23 1.08 -3.44 -4.30
N MET A 24 -0.04 -3.64 -4.97
CA MET A 24 -0.78 -2.59 -5.65
C MET A 24 -2.03 -2.24 -4.84
N VAL A 25 -2.12 -0.97 -4.43
CA VAL A 25 -3.23 -0.43 -3.65
C VAL A 25 -3.68 0.87 -4.28
N ASP A 26 -4.96 0.99 -4.63
CA ASP A 26 -5.53 2.19 -5.28
C ASP A 26 -4.73 2.63 -6.53
N GLY A 27 -4.29 1.67 -7.34
CA GLY A 27 -3.48 1.90 -8.56
C GLY A 27 -2.02 2.28 -8.30
N VAL A 28 -1.54 2.17 -7.06
CA VAL A 28 -0.17 2.54 -6.66
C VAL A 28 0.64 1.30 -6.35
N LEU A 29 1.80 1.16 -7.00
CA LEU A 29 2.76 0.11 -6.67
C LEU A 29 3.58 0.49 -5.43
N PHE A 30 3.38 -0.26 -4.35
CA PHE A 30 4.18 -0.27 -3.15
C PHE A 30 5.26 -1.34 -3.26
N LYS A 31 6.50 -0.88 -3.17
CA LYS A 31 7.70 -1.71 -3.23
C LYS A 31 8.26 -1.94 -1.83
N PRO A 32 9.09 -2.98 -1.65
CA PRO A 32 9.74 -3.24 -0.37
C PRO A 32 10.51 -2.03 0.14
N PHE A 33 10.47 -1.82 1.46
CA PHE A 33 11.07 -0.66 2.11
C PHE A 33 12.55 -0.46 1.73
N TYR A 34 13.32 -1.56 1.72
CA TYR A 34 14.75 -1.55 1.41
C TYR A 34 15.11 -1.09 -0.01
N ASN A 35 14.13 -1.08 -0.93
CA ASN A 35 14.36 -0.71 -2.34
C ASN A 35 13.99 0.74 -2.67
N THR A 36 13.19 1.42 -1.84
CA THR A 36 12.45 2.61 -2.33
C THR A 36 12.47 3.79 -1.38
N TYR A 37 12.75 3.57 -0.10
CA TYR A 37 12.74 4.63 0.91
C TYR A 37 14.01 4.46 1.75
N GLY A 38 14.80 5.51 1.91
CA GLY A 38 15.98 5.48 2.80
C GLY A 38 15.57 5.25 4.27
N ARG A 39 16.31 5.80 5.24
CA ARG A 39 15.92 5.74 6.67
C ARG A 39 14.73 6.66 7.02
N HIS A 40 13.76 6.81 6.13
CA HIS A 40 12.60 7.69 6.30
C HIS A 40 11.33 6.87 6.45
N SER A 41 10.57 7.15 7.50
CA SER A 41 9.21 6.65 7.66
C SER A 41 8.31 7.26 6.60
N VAL A 42 7.45 6.42 6.00
CA VAL A 42 6.43 6.86 5.05
C VAL A 42 5.08 6.85 5.75
N TYR A 43 4.38 7.99 5.71
CA TYR A 43 3.03 8.12 6.23
C TYR A 43 2.02 8.16 5.07
N LEU A 44 0.97 7.35 5.18
CA LEU A 44 -0.14 7.29 4.22
C LEU A 44 -1.37 7.94 4.85
N ASP A 45 -2.06 8.75 4.06
CA ASP A 45 -3.35 9.31 4.44
C ASP A 45 -4.42 8.32 3.98
N ILE A 46 -5.12 7.71 4.93
CA ILE A 46 -6.08 6.63 4.65
C ILE A 46 -7.48 7.18 4.74
N ASN A 47 -8.25 6.96 3.68
CA ASN A 47 -9.68 7.19 3.66
C ASN A 47 -10.40 5.85 3.60
N LEU A 48 -11.21 5.56 4.62
CA LEU A 48 -12.04 4.36 4.68
C LEU A 48 -13.41 4.70 4.10
N LYS A 49 -13.84 3.98 3.06
CA LYS A 49 -15.15 4.13 2.43
C LYS A 49 -16.12 3.04 2.87
#